data_AF-A0A8S2V458-F1
#
_entry.id   AF-A0A8S2V458-F1
#
_cell.length_a   1.000
_cell.length_b   1.000
_cell.length_c   1.000
_cell.angle_alpha   90.00
_cell.angle_beta   90.00
_cell.angle_gamma   90.00
#
_symmetry.space_group_name_H-M   'P 1'
#
loop_
_entity.id
_entity.type
_entity.pdbx_description
1 polymer ?
#
loop_
_entity_poly.entity_id
_entity_poly.type
_entity_poly.pdbx_seq_one_letter_code
_entity_poly.pdbx_strand_id
1 'polypeptide(L)' 'MGQLMLKVGHFNQAEELYQELLKNASTDSDRALIYHQLGYLKKQQ' A
#
# COMPACT_ATOMS: atom_id res chain seq x y z
N MET A 1 -5.20 2.01 -8.49
CA MET A 1 -4.24 1.05 -9.09
C MET A 1 -3.60 0.09 -8.08
N GLY A 2 -3.14 0.53 -6.89
CA GLY A 2 -2.55 -0.38 -5.88
C GLY A 2 -3.43 -1.56 -5.45
N GLN A 3 -4.73 -1.33 -5.22
CA GLN A 3 -5.68 -2.43 -4.93
C GLN A 3 -5.88 -3.40 -6.10
N LEU A 4 -5.67 -2.97 -7.34
CA LEU A 4 -5.75 -3.86 -8.50
C LEU A 4 -4.49 -4.75 -8.55
N MET A 5 -3.30 -4.20 -8.32
CA MET A 5 -2.04 -4.96 -8.28
C MET A 5 -2.07 -6.07 -7.21
N LEU A 6 -2.68 -5.80 -6.05
CA LEU A 6 -2.96 -6.79 -5.02
C LEU A 6 -3.79 -7.99 -5.54
N LYS A 7 -4.82 -7.74 -6.36
CA LYS A 7 -5.69 -8.80 -6.89
C LYS A 7 -5.03 -9.67 -7.95
N VAL A 8 -3.98 -9.18 -8.61
CA VAL A 8 -3.24 -9.91 -9.65
C VAL A 8 -1.96 -10.56 -9.10
N GLY A 9 -1.74 -10.51 -7.77
CA GLY A 9 -0.60 -11.16 -7.12
C GLY A 9 0.74 -10.39 -7.22
N HIS A 10 0.71 -9.14 -7.70
CA HIS A 10 1.89 -8.28 -7.78
C HIS A 10 2.17 -7.59 -6.44
N PHE A 11 2.38 -8.39 -5.37
CA PHE A 11 2.53 -7.89 -4.01
C PHE A 11 3.72 -6.95 -3.84
N ASN A 12 4.88 -7.26 -4.46
CA ASN A 12 6.08 -6.41 -4.34
C ASN A 12 5.88 -5.03 -4.99
N GLN A 13 5.24 -4.97 -6.16
CA GLN A 13 4.98 -3.71 -6.85
C GLN A 13 3.92 -2.86 -6.12
N ALA A 14 2.92 -3.52 -5.51
CA ALA A 14 1.96 -2.84 -4.68
C ALA A 14 2.60 -2.30 -3.38
N GLU A 15 3.54 -3.03 -2.78
CA GLU A 15 4.30 -2.56 -1.62
C GLU A 15 5.15 -1.32 -1.95
N GLU A 16 5.91 -1.35 -3.05
CA GLU A 16 6.70 -0.21 -3.52
C GLU A 16 5.84 1.03 -3.76
N LEU A 17 4.70 0.87 -4.44
CA LEU A 17 3.75 1.96 -4.68
C LEU A 17 3.21 2.57 -3.38
N TYR A 18 2.83 1.75 -2.40
CA TYR A 18 2.33 2.25 -1.11
C TYR A 18 3.45 2.90 -0.29
N GLN A 19 4.69 2.42 -0.37
CA GLN A 19 5.84 3.07 0.25
C GLN A 19 6.13 4.45 -0.38
N GLU A 20 5.99 4.60 -1.70
CA GLU A 20 6.10 5.90 -2.36
C GLU A 20 4.98 6.86 -1.98
N LEU A 21 3.74 6.37 -1.89
CA LEU A 21 2.61 7.16 -1.40
C LEU A 21 2.85 7.64 0.03
N LEU A 22 3.45 6.80 0.89
CA LEU A 22 3.73 7.14 2.28
C LEU A 22 4.74 8.30 2.40
N LYS A 23 5.74 8.35 1.50
CA LYS A 23 6.73 9.45 1.45
C LYS A 23 6.09 10.80 1.11
N ASN A 24 4.98 10.79 0.38
CA ASN A 24 4.27 11.99 -0.07
C ASN A 24 3.00 12.28 0.77
N ALA A 25 2.71 11.48 1.79
CA ALA A 25 1.54 11.64 2.62
C ALA A 25 1.64 12.93 3.45
N SER A 26 0.69 13.83 3.25
CA SER A 26 0.68 15.15 3.88
C SER A 26 0.03 15.13 5.27
N THR A 27 -0.89 14.18 5.50
CA THR A 27 -1.63 14.07 6.76
C THR A 27 -1.48 12.70 7.40
N ASP A 28 -1.72 12.63 8.69
CA ASP A 28 -1.72 11.35 9.42
C ASP A 28 -2.91 10.47 9.01
N SER A 29 -4.01 11.07 8.55
CA SER A 29 -5.13 10.36 7.94
C SER A 29 -4.73 9.64 6.65
N ASP A 30 -3.94 10.29 5.78
CA ASP A 30 -3.42 9.68 4.56
C ASP A 30 -2.48 8.51 4.90
N ARG A 31 -1.58 8.73 5.87
CA ARG A 31 -0.67 7.69 6.37
C ARG A 31 -1.43 6.48 6.92
N ALA A 32 -2.47 6.71 7.71
CA ALA A 32 -3.26 5.63 8.31
C ALA A 32 -3.89 4.73 7.23
N LEU A 33 -4.42 5.33 6.16
CA LEU A 33 -5.03 4.58 5.06
C LEU A 33 -3.98 3.76 4.29
N ILE A 34 -2.79 4.32 4.08
CA ILE A 34 -1.67 3.63 3.43
C ILE A 34 -1.15 2.48 4.30
N TYR A 35 -0.98 2.69 5.61
CA TYR A 35 -0.55 1.64 6.54
C TYR A 35 -1.55 0.49 6.61
N HIS A 36 -2.85 0.78 6.56
CA HIS A 36 -3.87 -0.26 6.51
C HIS A 36 -3.72 -1.14 5.24
N GLN A 37 -3.44 -0.53 4.08
CA GLN A 37 -3.22 -1.28 2.84
C GLN A 37 -1.92 -2.10 2.87
N LEU A 38 -0.82 -1.56 3.42
CA LEU A 38 0.43 -2.28 3.61
C LEU A 38 0.27 -3.49 4.56
N GLY A 39 -0.47 -3.31 5.66
CA GLY A 39 -0.76 -4.39 6.60
C GLY A 39 -1.59 -5.51 5.95
N TYR A 40 -2.58 -5.15 5.13
CA TYR A 40 -3.33 -6.12 4.34
C TYR A 40 -2.43 -6.90 3.38
N LEU A 41 -1.50 -6.20 2.70
CA LEU A 41 -0.55 -6.80 1.77
C LEU A 41 0.36 -7.83 2.47
N LYS A 42 0.91 -7.51 3.64
CA LYS A 42 1.74 -8.42 4.43
C LYS A 42 0.99 -9.64 4.96
N LYS A 43 -0.33 -9.55 5.13
CA LYS A 43 -1.15 -10.70 5.53
C LYS A 43 -1.44 -11.66 4.37
N GLN A 44 -1.30 -11.20 3.12
CA GLN A 44 -1.58 -11.99 1.92
C GLN A 44 -0.36 -12.64 1.27
N GLN A 45 0.86 -12.25 1.70
CA GLN A 45 2.12 -12.96 1.40
C GLN A 45 2.30 -14.15 2.35
#